data_AF-A0A6J4U6F0-F1
#
_entry.id   AF-A0A6J4U6F0-F1
#
_cell.length_a   1.000
_cell.length_b   1.000
_cell.length_c   1.000
_cell.angle_alpha   90.00
_cell.angle_beta   90.00
_cell.angle_gamma   90.00
#
_symmetry.space_group_name_H-M   'P 1'
#
loop_
_entity.id
_entity.type
_entity.pdbx_description
1 polymer ?
#
loop_
_entity_poly.entity_id
_entity_poly.type
_entity_poly.pdbx_seq_one_letter_code
_entity_poly.pdbx_strand_id
1 'polypeptide(L)'
;MRQSIMLFAVVIVALAGTVGPVVAAPSRTGDTPVSAAAATGSYCAEPEEVAFLGLINQYRAQNGLNALRMSQTVGAAAEHHSTEMATYNYFSHTMLNGVTWSLNMTNHGYSYNTSRA
;
A
#
# COMPACT_ATOMS: atom_id res chain seq x y z
N MET A 1 22.62 36.93 28.12
CA MET A 1 21.22 37.23 27.72
C MET A 1 20.55 35.91 27.32
N ARG A 2 19.60 35.47 28.17
CA ARG A 2 18.49 34.52 27.95
C ARG A 2 18.79 33.13 27.33
N GLN A 3 19.15 32.19 28.22
CA GLN A 3 18.48 30.88 28.26
C GLN A 3 17.06 31.07 28.80
N SER A 4 16.09 30.25 28.37
CA SER A 4 15.11 29.58 29.26
C SER A 4 13.96 28.88 28.52
N ILE A 5 13.91 27.57 28.73
CA ILE A 5 12.77 26.82 29.31
C ILE A 5 11.51 26.65 28.44
N MET A 6 11.30 25.37 28.14
CA MET A 6 10.05 24.71 27.75
C MET A 6 8.80 25.27 28.42
N LEU A 7 7.73 25.45 27.65
CA LEU A 7 6.37 25.28 28.14
C LEU A 7 5.52 24.69 27.02
N PHE A 8 5.28 23.37 27.09
CA PHE A 8 4.25 22.67 26.34
C PHE A 8 2.89 23.21 26.80
N ALA A 9 2.31 24.14 26.05
CA ALA A 9 0.91 24.53 26.22
C ALA A 9 0.03 23.58 25.39
N VAL A 10 -0.33 22.45 26.00
CA VAL A 10 -1.41 21.57 25.51
C VAL A 10 -2.73 22.33 25.76
N VAL A 11 -3.24 22.97 24.72
CA VAL A 11 -4.59 23.53 24.74
C VAL A 11 -5.55 22.41 24.34
N ILE A 12 -6.15 21.76 25.34
CA ILE A 12 -7.30 20.87 25.12
C ILE A 12 -8.52 21.75 24.88
N VAL A 13 -8.85 22.01 23.61
CA VAL A 13 -10.17 22.52 23.24
C VAL A 13 -11.12 21.34 23.24
N ALA A 14 -11.89 21.20 24.31
CA ALA A 14 -13.06 20.34 24.35
C ALA A 14 -14.18 20.99 23.53
N LEU A 15 -14.26 20.64 22.24
CA LEU A 15 -15.40 21.00 21.40
C LEU A 15 -16.41 19.84 21.44
N ALA A 16 -17.48 20.02 22.22
CA ALA A 16 -18.65 19.17 22.20
C ALA A 16 -19.37 19.33 20.85
N GLY A 17 -18.99 18.52 19.87
CA GLY A 17 -19.67 18.39 18.58
C GLY A 17 -20.79 17.36 18.68
N THR A 18 -22.02 17.80 18.43
CA THR A 18 -23.19 16.93 18.29
C THR A 18 -22.97 15.96 17.13
N VAL A 19 -23.02 14.65 17.40
CA VAL A 19 -23.04 13.61 16.36
C VAL A 19 -24.39 13.69 15.63
N GLY A 20 -24.40 14.40 14.51
CA GLY A 20 -25.47 14.28 13.52
C GLY A 20 -25.46 12.87 12.90
N PRO A 21 -26.59 12.40 12.34
CA PRO A 21 -26.59 11.11 11.66
C PRO A 21 -25.60 11.15 10.49
N VAL A 22 -24.67 10.19 10.47
CA VAL A 22 -23.85 9.89 9.29
C VAL A 22 -24.83 9.44 8.20
N VAL A 23 -25.18 10.36 7.30
CA VAL A 23 -25.72 10.00 6.00
C VAL A 23 -24.60 9.27 5.28
N ALA A 24 -24.77 7.96 5.10
CA ALA A 24 -23.93 7.18 4.21
C ALA A 24 -23.94 7.86 2.83
N ALA A 25 -22.78 8.37 2.42
CA ALA A 25 -22.61 8.84 1.06
C ALA A 25 -22.93 7.67 0.11
N PRO A 26 -23.56 7.92 -1.05
CA PRO A 26 -23.77 6.87 -2.03
C PRO A 26 -22.40 6.29 -2.42
N SER A 27 -22.27 4.97 -2.30
CA SER A 27 -21.15 4.22 -2.87
C SER A 27 -21.01 4.66 -4.31
N ARG A 28 -19.92 5.35 -4.65
CA ARG A 28 -19.59 5.55 -6.05
C ARG A 28 -19.33 4.16 -6.60
N THR A 29 -20.25 3.70 -7.44
CA THR A 29 -19.98 2.74 -8.50
C THR A 29 -18.96 3.43 -9.42
N GLY A 30 -17.71 3.46 -8.99
CA GLY A 30 -16.60 3.60 -9.90
C GLY A 30 -16.42 2.23 -10.48
N ASP A 31 -16.85 2.05 -11.73
CA ASP A 31 -16.32 1.00 -12.60
C ASP A 31 -14.82 1.28 -12.80
N THR A 32 -14.02 1.08 -11.75
CA THR A 32 -12.62 0.73 -11.96
C THR A 32 -12.68 -0.65 -12.59
N PRO A 33 -12.17 -0.86 -13.81
CA PRO A 33 -12.04 -2.20 -14.35
C PRO A 33 -11.27 -3.00 -13.30
N VAL A 34 -11.91 -4.04 -12.76
CA VAL A 34 -11.24 -4.99 -11.88
C VAL A 34 -10.13 -5.56 -12.76
N SER A 35 -8.90 -5.12 -12.53
CA SER A 35 -7.76 -5.41 -13.39
C SER A 35 -7.55 -6.91 -13.37
N ALA A 36 -8.04 -7.58 -14.43
CA ALA A 36 -7.86 -9.00 -14.63
C ALA A 36 -6.34 -9.25 -14.57
N ALA A 37 -5.92 -10.19 -13.70
CA ALA A 37 -4.54 -10.57 -13.42
C ALA A 37 -3.56 -10.05 -14.50
N ALA A 38 -2.92 -8.91 -14.22
CA ALA A 38 -2.14 -8.23 -15.23
C ALA A 38 -1.03 -9.17 -15.72
N ALA A 39 -1.02 -9.45 -17.03
CA ALA A 39 0.15 -10.04 -17.65
C ALA A 39 1.36 -9.17 -17.29
N THR A 40 2.47 -9.78 -16.90
CA THR A 40 3.63 -9.05 -16.35
C THR A 40 4.07 -7.86 -17.21
N GLY A 41 3.98 -7.97 -18.53
CA GLY A 41 4.36 -6.89 -19.46
C GLY A 41 3.39 -5.71 -19.54
N SER A 42 2.19 -5.84 -18.99
CA SER A 42 1.13 -4.82 -19.02
C SER A 42 1.07 -3.97 -17.75
N TYR A 43 1.72 -4.41 -16.65
CA TYR A 43 1.72 -3.65 -15.41
C TYR A 43 2.51 -2.34 -15.56
N CYS A 44 1.85 -1.24 -15.20
CA CYS A 44 2.42 0.09 -15.05
C CYS A 44 2.01 0.62 -13.67
N ALA A 45 2.93 1.29 -12.98
CA ALA A 45 2.62 1.82 -11.66
C ALA A 45 1.64 3.01 -11.77
N GLU A 46 0.58 2.97 -10.97
CA GLU A 46 -0.40 4.04 -10.89
C GLU A 46 0.13 5.24 -10.07
N PRO A 47 -0.40 6.46 -10.25
CA PRO A 47 0.07 7.65 -9.53
C PRO A 47 0.10 7.47 -8.01
N GLU A 48 -0.88 6.77 -7.44
CA GLU A 48 -0.98 6.45 -6.01
C GLU A 48 0.17 5.53 -5.56
N GLU A 49 0.52 4.53 -6.38
CA GLU A 49 1.62 3.61 -6.07
C GLU A 49 2.98 4.33 -6.12
N VAL A 50 3.15 5.23 -7.08
CA VAL A 50 4.35 6.09 -7.19
C VAL A 50 4.47 7.03 -6.00
N ALA A 51 3.37 7.68 -5.61
CA ALA A 51 3.34 8.54 -4.43
C ALA A 51 3.67 7.75 -3.15
N PHE A 52 3.12 6.53 -3.03
CA PHE A 52 3.38 5.66 -1.89
C PHE A 52 4.85 5.21 -1.82
N LEU A 53 5.47 4.85 -2.94
CA LEU A 53 6.91 4.57 -3.00
C LEU A 53 7.73 5.80 -2.56
N GLY A 54 7.28 7.01 -2.90
CA GLY A 54 7.89 8.26 -2.44
C GLY A 54 7.95 8.35 -0.91
N LEU A 55 6.84 8.06 -0.22
CA LEU A 55 6.77 8.06 1.24
C LEU A 55 7.69 6.99 1.86
N ILE A 56 7.70 5.78 1.28
CA ILE A 56 8.59 4.71 1.72
C ILE A 56 10.06 5.14 1.60
N ASN A 57 10.44 5.70 0.46
CA ASN A 57 11.82 6.13 0.21
C ASN A 57 12.23 7.32 1.08
N GLN A 58 11.31 8.23 1.39
CA GLN A 58 11.54 9.30 2.36
C GLN A 58 11.88 8.72 3.74
N TYR A 59 11.10 7.75 4.23
CA TYR A 59 11.38 7.09 5.50
C TYR A 59 12.71 6.31 5.47
N ARG A 60 13.02 5.62 4.37
CA ARG A 60 14.30 4.93 4.19
C ARG A 60 15.49 5.89 4.26
N ALA A 61 15.38 7.05 3.62
CA ALA A 61 16.43 8.07 3.65
C ALA A 61 16.67 8.62 5.06
N GLN A 62 15.61 8.83 5.86
CA GLN A 62 15.73 9.22 7.27
C GLN A 62 16.50 8.20 8.12
N ASN A 63 16.52 6.93 7.68
CA ASN A 63 17.23 5.84 8.33
C ASN A 63 18.56 5.48 7.63
N GLY A 64 19.05 6.33 6.72
CA GLY A 64 20.32 6.11 6.02
C GLY A 64 20.32 4.95 5.02
N LEU A 65 19.14 4.51 4.55
CA LEU A 65 18.97 3.42 3.60
C LEU A 65 18.81 3.95 2.16
N ASN A 66 19.32 3.18 1.19
CA ASN A 66 19.17 3.46 -0.23
C ASN A 66 17.69 3.41 -0.68
N ALA A 67 17.33 4.22 -1.68
CA ALA A 67 15.99 4.21 -2.26
C ALA A 67 15.66 2.88 -2.96
N LEU A 68 14.40 2.45 -2.85
CA LEU A 68 13.80 1.37 -3.62
C LEU A 68 13.32 1.90 -4.97
N ARG A 69 13.13 0.97 -5.92
CA ARG A 69 12.58 1.24 -7.25
C ARG A 69 11.39 0.32 -7.50
N MET A 70 10.42 0.80 -8.29
CA MET A 70 9.36 -0.07 -8.79
C MET A 70 9.94 -1.18 -9.67
N SER A 71 9.33 -2.36 -9.59
CA SER A 71 9.63 -3.51 -10.44
C SER A 71 8.35 -3.94 -11.14
N GLN A 72 8.39 -4.08 -12.47
CA GLN A 72 7.23 -4.52 -13.24
C GLN A 72 6.75 -5.92 -12.82
N THR A 73 7.70 -6.84 -12.59
CA THR A 73 7.39 -8.22 -12.21
C THR A 73 6.75 -8.30 -10.82
N VAL A 74 7.22 -7.50 -9.87
CA VAL A 74 6.67 -7.48 -8.50
C VAL A 74 5.33 -6.76 -8.46
N GLY A 75 5.20 -5.65 -9.19
CA GLY A 75 3.94 -4.90 -9.29
C GLY A 75 2.82 -5.74 -9.91
N ALA A 76 3.09 -6.43 -11.02
CA ALA A 76 2.13 -7.35 -11.64
C ALA A 76 1.68 -8.46 -10.67
N ALA A 77 2.63 -9.05 -9.93
CA ALA A 77 2.31 -10.06 -8.91
C ALA A 77 1.44 -9.48 -7.77
N ALA A 78 1.75 -8.27 -7.32
CA ALA A 78 1.01 -7.60 -6.27
C ALA A 78 -0.42 -7.26 -6.70
N GLU A 79 -0.60 -6.75 -7.93
CA GLU A 79 -1.91 -6.46 -8.51
C GLU A 79 -2.75 -7.73 -8.71
N HIS A 80 -2.13 -8.81 -9.19
CA HIS A 80 -2.81 -10.10 -9.30
C HIS A 80 -3.35 -10.58 -7.94
N HIS A 81 -2.53 -10.51 -6.89
CA HIS A 81 -2.93 -10.94 -5.54
C HIS A 81 -3.99 -10.01 -4.92
N SER A 82 -3.88 -8.70 -5.10
CA SER A 82 -4.85 -7.74 -4.57
C SER A 82 -6.20 -7.83 -5.28
N THR A 83 -6.22 -8.03 -6.60
CA THR A 83 -7.45 -8.30 -7.35
C THR A 83 -8.12 -9.59 -6.89
N GLU A 84 -7.36 -10.68 -6.66
CA GLU A 84 -7.93 -11.94 -6.15
C GLU A 84 -8.59 -11.71 -4.78
N MET A 85 -7.88 -11.07 -3.85
CA MET A 85 -8.40 -10.74 -2.51
C MET A 85 -9.70 -9.92 -2.56
N ALA A 86 -9.75 -8.92 -3.45
CA ALA A 86 -10.95 -8.12 -3.65
C ALA A 86 -12.10 -8.93 -4.27
N THR A 87 -11.80 -9.78 -5.26
CA THR A 87 -12.79 -10.57 -5.99
C THR A 87 -13.47 -11.62 -5.10
N TYR A 88 -12.69 -12.29 -4.24
CA TYR A 88 -13.19 -13.39 -3.41
C TYR A 88 -13.42 -12.98 -1.94
N ASN A 89 -13.32 -11.68 -1.63
CA ASN A 89 -13.63 -11.11 -0.31
C ASN A 89 -12.86 -11.79 0.84
N TYR A 90 -11.54 -11.86 0.71
CA TYR A 90 -10.65 -12.38 1.75
C TYR A 90 -9.37 -11.54 1.88
N PHE A 91 -8.63 -11.75 2.97
CA PHE A 91 -7.32 -11.14 3.17
C PHE A 91 -6.33 -12.18 3.69
N SER A 92 -5.27 -12.45 2.93
CA SER A 92 -4.27 -13.47 3.26
C SER A 92 -2.97 -13.21 2.50
N HIS A 93 -1.85 -13.73 3.02
CA HIS A 93 -0.57 -13.77 2.30
C HIS A 93 -0.46 -14.90 1.28
N THR A 94 -1.42 -15.83 1.30
CA THR A 94 -1.51 -16.98 0.41
C THR A 94 -2.78 -16.85 -0.43
N MET A 95 -2.65 -17.05 -1.73
CA MET A 95 -3.77 -17.14 -2.66
C MET A 95 -4.67 -18.32 -2.31
N LEU A 96 -5.93 -18.30 -2.77
CA LEU A 96 -6.91 -19.35 -2.48
C LEU A 96 -6.49 -20.72 -2.98
N ASN A 97 -5.72 -20.77 -4.06
CA ASN A 97 -5.15 -22.00 -4.62
C ASN A 97 -3.88 -22.49 -3.88
N GLY A 98 -3.49 -21.83 -2.78
CA GLY A 98 -2.31 -22.18 -2.00
C GLY A 98 -0.99 -21.56 -2.50
N VAL A 99 -1.00 -20.76 -3.57
CA VAL A 99 0.20 -20.06 -4.05
C VAL A 99 0.67 -19.05 -3.01
N THR A 100 1.92 -19.18 -2.58
CA THR A 100 2.56 -18.23 -1.66
C THR A 100 2.93 -16.95 -2.39
N TRP A 101 3.09 -15.84 -1.65
CA TRP A 101 3.57 -14.58 -2.22
C TRP A 101 4.87 -14.74 -3.03
N SER A 102 5.80 -15.58 -2.57
CA SER A 102 7.10 -15.80 -3.23
C SER A 102 6.96 -16.59 -4.53
N LEU A 103 6.09 -17.59 -4.54
CA LEU A 103 5.77 -18.34 -5.76
C LEU A 103 5.00 -17.47 -6.75
N ASN A 104 4.08 -16.61 -6.28
CA ASN A 104 3.39 -15.65 -7.14
C ASN A 104 4.40 -14.70 -7.82
N MET A 105 5.33 -14.10 -7.07
CA MET A 105 6.41 -13.29 -7.64
C MET A 105 7.24 -14.07 -8.68
N THR A 106 7.56 -15.33 -8.40
CA THR A 106 8.28 -16.21 -9.33
C THR A 106 7.49 -16.47 -10.62
N ASN A 107 6.19 -16.72 -10.51
CA ASN A 107 5.28 -16.93 -11.65
C ASN A 107 5.20 -15.70 -12.55
N HIS A 108 5.35 -14.50 -11.97
CA HIS A 108 5.44 -13.23 -12.72
C HIS A 108 6.87 -12.87 -13.17
N GLY A 109 7.85 -13.76 -13.00
CA GLY A 109 9.22 -13.59 -13.53
C GLY A 109 10.20 -12.90 -12.58
N TYR A 110 9.85 -12.71 -11.30
CA TYR A 110 10.80 -12.22 -10.30
C TYR A 110 11.53 -13.39 -9.62
N SER A 111 12.76 -13.66 -10.04
CA SER A 111 13.55 -14.82 -9.61
C SER A 111 14.55 -14.54 -8.48
N TYR A 112 14.47 -13.38 -7.82
CA TYR A 112 15.38 -13.01 -6.72
C TYR A 112 14.86 -13.55 -5.39
N ASN A 113 15.73 -14.27 -4.66
CA ASN A 113 15.44 -14.70 -3.29
C ASN A 113 16.08 -13.73 -2.28
N THR A 114 15.26 -13.07 -1.48
CA THR A 114 15.69 -12.19 -0.38
C THR A 114 15.44 -12.80 1.00
N SER A 115 14.73 -13.93 1.08
CA SER A 115 14.54 -14.66 2.34
C SER A 115 15.73 -15.57 2.60
N ARG A 116 16.35 -15.42 3.77
CA ARG A 116 17.16 -16.50 4.36
C ARG A 116 16.18 -17.42 5.08
N ALA A 117 16.29 -18.72 4.83
CA ALA A 117 15.63 -19.75 5.63
C ALA A 117 16.21 -19.75 7.05
#